data_AF-A0A351QTU7-F1
#
_entry.id   AF-A0A351QTU7-F1
#
_cell.length_a   1.000
_cell.length_b   1.000
_cell.length_c   1.000
_cell.angle_alpha   90.00
_cell.angle_beta   90.00
_cell.angle_gamma   90.00
#
_symmetry.space_group_name_H-M   'P 1'
#
loop_
_entity.id
_entity.type
_entity.pdbx_description
1 polymer ?
#
loop_
_entity_poly.entity_id
_entity_poly.type
_entity_poly.pdbx_seq_one_letter_code
_entity_poly.pdbx_strand_id
1 'polypeptide(L)'
;RFHPGATFENRRQCLYNLKEIGYQIGAGFMVGLPGQENKDLVNDLRFIKELSPHMCGLGPFIPHKDTVLKDCKSGTLEKTITMLALVRLLVPNILLPATTALGSINPLGREMGIKAGANVVMPNLSPRSVREKYSLYDGKICTGDEAAECRYCIENRIKSAGFQLDITRGDNLDWIRKQ
;
A
#
# COMPACT_ATOMS: atom_id res chain seq x y z
N ARG A 1 -6.93 19.86 2.58
CA ARG A 1 -5.79 20.32 1.73
C ARG A 1 -5.61 19.44 0.50
N PHE A 2 -5.31 18.14 0.65
CA PHE A 2 -4.96 17.28 -0.49
C PHE A 2 -6.15 16.70 -1.28
N HIS A 3 -7.35 16.67 -0.69
CA HIS A 3 -8.57 16.19 -1.34
C HIS A 3 -9.65 17.29 -1.33
N PRO A 4 -9.60 18.27 -2.24
CA PRO A 4 -10.64 19.29 -2.32
C PRO A 4 -12.00 18.65 -2.62
N GLY A 5 -13.05 19.07 -1.91
CA GLY A 5 -14.40 18.50 -2.02
C GLY A 5 -14.64 17.22 -1.21
N ALA A 6 -13.63 16.72 -0.48
CA ALA A 6 -13.78 15.58 0.43
C ALA A 6 -13.27 15.93 1.85
N THR A 7 -13.85 15.28 2.85
CA THR A 7 -13.42 15.41 4.25
C THR A 7 -12.80 14.11 4.76
N PHE A 8 -11.95 14.23 5.77
CA PHE A 8 -11.33 13.07 6.41
C PHE A 8 -12.39 12.21 7.12
N GLU A 9 -13.36 12.86 7.75
CA GLU A 9 -14.48 12.25 8.45
C GLU A 9 -15.34 11.42 7.50
N ASN A 10 -15.68 11.95 6.32
CA ASN A 10 -16.45 11.21 5.32
C ASN A 10 -15.69 9.96 4.86
N ARG A 11 -14.37 10.08 4.63
CA ARG A 11 -13.54 8.91 4.25
C ARG A 11 -13.53 7.83 5.33
N ARG A 12 -13.45 8.21 6.60
CA ARG A 12 -13.52 7.27 7.74
C ARG A 12 -14.90 6.64 7.84
N GLN A 13 -15.97 7.43 7.67
CA GLN A 13 -17.34 6.91 7.68
C GLN A 13 -17.57 5.87 6.57
N CYS A 14 -17.03 6.08 5.37
CA CYS A 14 -17.09 5.06 4.32
C CYS A 14 -16.44 3.73 4.75
N LEU A 15 -15.31 3.76 5.46
CA LEU A 15 -14.66 2.54 5.96
C LEU A 15 -15.52 1.83 7.01
N TYR A 16 -16.13 2.57 7.93
CA TYR A 16 -17.05 2.00 8.92
C TYR A 16 -18.29 1.38 8.25
N ASN A 17 -18.90 2.09 7.29
CA ASN A 17 -20.05 1.58 6.55
C ASN A 17 -19.70 0.29 5.78
N LEU A 18 -18.53 0.24 5.11
CA LEU A 18 -18.08 -0.97 4.43
C LEU A 18 -17.86 -2.14 5.40
N LYS A 19 -17.32 -1.87 6.59
CA LYS A 19 -17.14 -2.87 7.64
C LYS A 19 -18.48 -3.38 8.16
N GLU A 20 -19.43 -2.48 8.38
CA GLU A 20 -20.79 -2.79 8.86
C GLU A 20 -21.53 -3.73 7.91
N ILE A 21 -21.48 -3.47 6.60
CA ILE A 21 -22.13 -4.30 5.58
C ILE A 21 -21.33 -5.57 5.21
N GLY A 22 -20.23 -5.86 5.93
CA GLY A 22 -19.53 -7.14 5.87
C GLY A 22 -18.32 -7.24 4.95
N TYR A 23 -17.81 -6.13 4.39
CA TYR A 23 -16.58 -6.17 3.58
C TYR A 23 -15.34 -6.40 4.43
N GLN A 24 -14.36 -7.10 3.84
CA GLN A 24 -12.97 -6.99 4.28
C GLN A 24 -12.43 -5.60 3.93
N ILE A 25 -12.49 -4.69 4.89
CA ILE A 25 -12.04 -3.33 4.67
C ILE A 25 -10.52 -3.20 4.59
N GLY A 26 -10.07 -2.33 3.68
CA GLY A 26 -8.69 -1.85 3.60
C GLY A 26 -8.61 -0.37 3.92
N ALA A 27 -7.64 0.00 4.75
CA ALA A 27 -7.27 1.40 5.00
C ALA A 27 -5.81 1.64 4.60
N GLY A 28 -5.26 2.81 4.92
CA GLY A 28 -3.91 3.14 4.53
C GLY A 28 -3.63 4.63 4.52
N PHE A 29 -2.35 4.97 4.37
CA PHE A 29 -1.88 6.35 4.30
C PHE A 29 -0.57 6.45 3.51
N MET A 30 -0.29 7.64 3.01
CA MET A 30 0.99 7.95 2.36
C MET A 30 2.02 8.43 3.40
N VAL A 31 3.28 8.11 3.16
CA VAL A 31 4.40 8.54 4.00
C VAL A 31 5.23 9.59 3.26
N GLY A 32 5.47 10.74 3.90
CA GLY A 32 6.25 11.84 3.35
C GLY A 32 5.42 12.84 2.55
N LEU A 33 4.14 13.03 2.89
CA LEU A 33 3.34 14.11 2.28
C LEU A 33 3.92 15.50 2.62
N PRO A 34 3.75 16.51 1.76
CA PRO A 34 4.29 17.85 2.00
C PRO A 34 3.71 18.49 3.29
N GLY A 35 4.57 18.71 4.28
CA GLY A 35 4.17 19.23 5.60
C GLY A 35 3.65 18.17 6.58
N GLN A 36 3.76 16.88 6.27
CA GLN A 36 3.47 15.80 7.21
C GLN A 36 4.59 15.67 8.23
N GLU A 37 4.21 15.67 9.51
CA GLU A 37 5.11 15.51 10.64
C GLU A 37 4.98 14.10 11.25
N ASN A 38 5.90 13.74 12.14
CA ASN A 38 5.83 12.44 12.83
C ASN A 38 4.56 12.30 13.69
N LYS A 39 4.02 13.40 14.22
CA LYS A 39 2.75 13.38 14.97
C LYS A 39 1.57 12.92 14.10
N ASP A 40 1.59 13.26 12.81
CA ASP A 40 0.54 12.86 11.87
C ASP A 40 0.64 11.36 11.60
N LEU A 41 1.86 10.84 11.40
CA LEU A 41 2.09 9.40 11.26
C LEU A 41 1.69 8.61 12.50
N VAL A 42 1.93 9.17 13.70
CA VAL A 42 1.45 8.55 14.95
C VAL A 42 -0.08 8.51 14.98
N ASN A 43 -0.76 9.58 14.54
CA ASN A 43 -2.22 9.59 14.45
C ASN A 43 -2.73 8.58 13.40
N ASP A 44 -2.04 8.44 12.27
CA ASP A 44 -2.34 7.41 11.26
C ASP A 44 -2.22 6.00 11.88
N LEU A 45 -1.13 5.71 12.59
CA LEU A 45 -0.92 4.43 13.28
C LEU A 45 -1.99 4.15 14.35
N ARG A 46 -2.36 5.16 15.15
CA ARG A 46 -3.45 5.07 16.12
C ARG A 46 -4.77 4.76 15.44
N PHE A 47 -5.08 5.44 14.34
CA PHE A 47 -6.29 5.18 13.58
C PHE A 47 -6.32 3.76 13.00
N ILE A 48 -5.22 3.26 12.45
CA ILE A 48 -5.12 1.87 11.98
C ILE A 48 -5.36 0.88 13.13
N LYS A 49 -4.79 1.14 14.31
CA LYS A 49 -5.02 0.30 15.49
C LYS A 49 -6.48 0.31 15.94
N GLU A 50 -7.11 1.48 16.03
CA GLU A 50 -8.50 1.66 16.44
C GLU A 50 -9.48 1.04 15.43
N LEU A 51 -9.29 1.30 14.13
CA LEU A 51 -10.13 0.76 13.07
C LEU A 51 -9.99 -0.77 12.93
N SER A 52 -8.77 -1.27 13.18
CA SER A 52 -8.35 -2.67 12.95
C SER A 52 -8.86 -3.19 11.60
N PRO A 53 -8.38 -2.62 10.47
CA PRO A 53 -8.80 -3.05 9.15
C PRO A 53 -8.15 -4.39 8.78
N HIS A 54 -8.79 -5.14 7.89
CA HIS A 54 -8.27 -6.43 7.41
C HIS A 54 -7.04 -6.25 6.51
N MET A 55 -6.93 -5.08 5.86
CA MET A 55 -5.80 -4.69 5.03
C MET A 55 -5.33 -3.27 5.36
N CYS A 56 -4.04 -3.01 5.32
CA CYS A 56 -3.49 -1.65 5.37
C CYS A 56 -2.47 -1.45 4.25
N GLY A 57 -2.77 -0.56 3.29
CA GLY A 57 -1.86 -0.20 2.22
C GLY A 57 -1.08 1.07 2.56
N LEU A 58 0.24 1.02 2.48
CA LEU A 58 1.08 2.21 2.63
C LEU A 58 2.18 2.28 1.57
N GLY A 59 2.56 3.52 1.27
CA GLY A 59 3.58 3.82 0.28
C GLY A 59 4.13 5.22 0.47
N PRO A 60 5.33 5.49 -0.05
CA PRO A 60 5.86 6.84 -0.08
C PRO A 60 4.96 7.73 -0.94
N PHE A 61 4.82 8.99 -0.55
CA PHE A 61 4.37 10.03 -1.48
C PHE A 61 5.40 10.17 -2.60
N ILE A 62 4.96 10.15 -3.85
CA ILE A 62 5.81 10.36 -5.02
C ILE A 62 5.17 11.51 -5.81
N PRO A 63 5.89 12.62 -6.06
CA PRO A 63 5.35 13.73 -6.82
C PRO A 63 5.06 13.31 -8.26
N HIS A 64 4.08 13.97 -8.86
CA HIS A 64 3.76 13.82 -10.28
C HIS A 64 3.88 15.18 -10.95
N LYS A 65 4.61 15.25 -12.06
CA LYS A 65 4.96 16.47 -12.81
C LYS A 65 3.75 17.32 -13.19
N ASP A 66 2.62 16.66 -13.47
CA ASP A 66 1.37 17.31 -13.89
C ASP A 66 0.45 17.69 -12.71
N THR A 67 0.98 17.75 -11.48
CA THR A 67 0.21 18.13 -10.28
C THR A 67 0.78 19.36 -9.59
N VAL A 68 -0.03 20.01 -8.76
CA VAL A 68 0.40 21.14 -7.92
C VAL A 68 1.49 20.79 -6.90
N LEU A 69 1.76 19.50 -6.69
CA LEU A 69 2.80 19.01 -5.78
C LEU A 69 4.06 18.55 -6.49
N LYS A 70 4.22 18.85 -7.79
CA LYS A 70 5.35 18.40 -8.63
C LYS A 70 6.73 18.71 -8.05
N ASP A 71 6.89 19.86 -7.40
CA ASP A 71 8.18 20.32 -6.86
C ASP A 71 8.40 19.91 -5.39
N CYS A 72 7.47 19.12 -4.82
CA CYS A 72 7.59 18.64 -3.45
C CYS A 72 8.53 17.43 -3.36
N LYS A 73 9.20 17.29 -2.21
CA LYS A 73 10.04 16.12 -1.94
C LYS A 73 9.19 14.85 -1.84
N SER A 74 9.70 13.77 -2.43
CA SER A 74 9.12 12.43 -2.26
C SER A 74 9.36 11.90 -0.83
N GLY A 75 8.47 11.01 -0.38
CA GLY A 75 8.68 10.21 0.81
C GLY A 75 9.85 9.23 0.64
N THR A 76 10.48 8.87 1.76
CA THR A 76 11.65 8.01 1.74
C THR A 76 11.29 6.54 1.91
N LEU A 77 12.13 5.66 1.32
CA LEU A 77 12.02 4.22 1.49
C LEU A 77 12.10 3.83 2.96
N GLU A 78 13.15 4.27 3.65
CA GLU A 78 13.42 3.96 5.06
C GLU A 78 12.22 4.29 5.95
N LYS A 79 11.68 5.51 5.86
CA LYS A 79 10.55 5.93 6.69
C LYS A 79 9.30 5.09 6.39
N THR A 80 9.05 4.76 5.13
CA THR A 80 7.90 3.93 4.73
C THR A 80 8.05 2.49 5.23
N ILE A 81 9.26 1.91 5.13
CA ILE A 81 9.58 0.58 5.67
C ILE A 81 9.39 0.55 7.19
N THR A 82 9.83 1.58 7.90
CA THR A 82 9.59 1.69 9.35
C THR A 82 8.10 1.72 9.67
N MET A 83 7.28 2.46 8.89
CA MET A 83 5.83 2.46 9.09
C MET A 83 5.20 1.08 8.83
N LEU A 84 5.67 0.31 7.84
CA LEU A 84 5.22 -1.07 7.61
C LEU A 84 5.47 -1.94 8.83
N ALA A 85 6.68 -1.89 9.38
CA ALA A 85 7.05 -2.67 10.56
C ALA A 85 6.17 -2.30 11.77
N LEU A 86 5.93 -1.01 12.00
CA LEU A 86 5.05 -0.55 13.09
C LEU A 86 3.61 -1.02 12.90
N VAL A 87 3.06 -0.95 11.69
CA VAL A 87 1.70 -1.46 11.40
C VAL A 87 1.61 -2.97 11.68
N ARG A 88 2.60 -3.75 11.24
CA ARG A 88 2.65 -5.20 11.52
C ARG A 88 2.66 -5.48 13.02
N LEU A 89 3.45 -4.75 13.81
CA LEU A 89 3.50 -4.91 15.26
C LEU A 89 2.19 -4.52 15.95
N LEU A 90 1.53 -3.47 15.46
CA LEU A 90 0.26 -2.99 16.03
C LEU A 90 -0.93 -3.89 15.69
N VAL A 91 -0.97 -4.45 14.48
CA VAL A 91 -2.08 -5.29 13.98
C VAL A 91 -1.50 -6.58 13.37
N PRO A 92 -1.18 -7.61 14.19
CA PRO A 92 -0.41 -8.77 13.77
C PRO A 92 -1.02 -9.59 12.62
N ASN A 93 -2.35 -9.66 12.51
CA ASN A 93 -3.05 -10.44 11.49
C ASN A 93 -3.35 -9.66 10.20
N ILE A 94 -2.89 -8.42 10.08
CA ILE A 94 -3.25 -7.56 8.94
C ILE A 94 -2.67 -8.04 7.62
N LEU A 95 -3.43 -7.90 6.53
CA LEU A 95 -2.92 -8.01 5.17
C LEU A 95 -2.18 -6.71 4.82
N LEU A 96 -0.88 -6.81 4.58
CA LEU A 96 0.00 -5.66 4.44
C LEU A 96 0.71 -5.73 3.09
N PRO A 97 0.33 -4.90 2.11
CA PRO A 97 0.93 -4.93 0.78
C PRO A 97 2.33 -4.30 0.74
N ALA A 98 3.28 -4.99 0.10
CA ALA A 98 4.51 -4.40 -0.41
C ALA A 98 4.20 -3.66 -1.72
N THR A 99 3.83 -2.38 -1.60
CA THR A 99 3.23 -1.62 -2.70
C THR A 99 4.18 -1.36 -3.87
N THR A 100 3.62 -1.17 -5.07
CA THR A 100 4.36 -0.76 -6.27
C THR A 100 5.15 0.53 -6.08
N ALA A 101 4.68 1.43 -5.21
CA ALA A 101 5.37 2.68 -4.90
C ALA A 101 6.76 2.43 -4.28
N LEU A 102 6.89 1.43 -3.40
CA LEU A 102 8.19 1.02 -2.85
C LEU A 102 9.14 0.55 -3.94
N GLY A 103 8.64 -0.30 -4.86
CA GLY A 103 9.40 -0.77 -6.01
C GLY A 103 9.75 0.32 -7.02
N SER A 104 8.97 1.42 -7.05
CA SER A 104 9.21 2.56 -7.94
C SER A 104 10.33 3.47 -7.45
N ILE A 105 10.47 3.63 -6.13
CA ILE A 105 11.54 4.45 -5.55
C ILE A 105 12.82 3.66 -5.24
N ASN A 106 12.76 2.32 -5.24
CA ASN A 106 13.92 1.46 -5.04
C ASN A 106 13.72 0.09 -5.72
N PRO A 107 14.71 -0.42 -6.49
CA PRO A 107 14.61 -1.73 -7.16
C PRO A 107 14.28 -2.90 -6.22
N LEU A 108 14.73 -2.87 -4.97
CA LEU A 108 14.50 -3.88 -3.93
C LEU A 108 13.41 -3.47 -2.92
N GLY A 109 12.68 -2.38 -3.19
CA GLY A 109 11.73 -1.81 -2.23
C GLY A 109 10.60 -2.76 -1.84
N ARG A 110 10.15 -3.63 -2.75
CA ARG A 110 9.13 -4.64 -2.44
C ARG A 110 9.67 -5.70 -1.49
N GLU A 111 10.85 -6.24 -1.76
CA GLU A 111 11.53 -7.24 -0.94
C GLU A 111 11.82 -6.69 0.46
N MET A 112 12.27 -5.43 0.54
CA MET A 112 12.44 -4.75 1.82
C MET A 112 11.11 -4.60 2.56
N GLY A 113 10.02 -4.28 1.84
CA GLY A 113 8.67 -4.24 2.42
C GLY A 113 8.23 -5.59 2.98
N ILE A 114 8.44 -6.69 2.24
CA ILE A 114 8.12 -8.05 2.68
C ILE A 114 8.92 -8.39 3.94
N LYS A 115 10.23 -8.13 3.94
CA LYS A 115 11.10 -8.35 5.11
C LYS A 115 10.72 -7.51 6.33
N ALA A 116 10.04 -6.37 6.12
CA ALA A 116 9.53 -5.52 7.19
C ALA A 116 8.14 -5.92 7.71
N GLY A 117 7.56 -7.01 7.18
CA GLY A 117 6.29 -7.56 7.64
C GLY A 117 5.15 -7.47 6.63
N ALA A 118 5.39 -6.96 5.42
CA ALA A 118 4.41 -7.07 4.34
C ALA A 118 4.21 -8.54 3.90
N ASN A 119 2.99 -8.92 3.58
CA ASN A 119 2.62 -10.28 3.17
C ASN A 119 1.70 -10.33 1.94
N VAL A 120 1.51 -9.19 1.25
CA VAL A 120 0.72 -9.11 0.01
C VAL A 120 1.54 -8.43 -1.08
N VAL A 121 1.46 -8.91 -2.32
CA VAL A 121 2.01 -8.25 -3.51
C VAL A 121 0.88 -8.09 -4.53
N MET A 122 0.82 -6.93 -5.19
CA MET A 122 -0.26 -6.59 -6.12
C MET A 122 0.30 -6.42 -7.54
N PRO A 123 0.23 -7.46 -8.40
CA PRO A 123 0.65 -7.37 -9.81
C PRO A 123 -0.24 -6.43 -10.62
N ASN A 124 0.31 -5.82 -11.67
CA ASN A 124 -0.41 -4.92 -12.56
C ASN A 124 -1.01 -5.67 -13.76
N LEU A 125 -2.30 -5.96 -13.66
CA LEU A 125 -3.03 -6.67 -14.70
C LEU A 125 -3.60 -5.76 -15.81
N SER A 126 -3.35 -4.44 -15.77
CA SER A 126 -3.87 -3.53 -16.79
C SER A 126 -3.29 -3.85 -18.18
N PRO A 127 -4.11 -3.89 -19.24
CA PRO A 127 -3.62 -4.12 -20.60
C PRO A 127 -2.55 -3.12 -21.02
N ARG A 128 -1.52 -3.60 -21.75
CA ARG A 128 -0.37 -2.76 -22.16
C ARG A 128 -0.80 -1.48 -22.89
N SER A 129 -1.82 -1.57 -23.75
CA SER A 129 -2.33 -0.44 -24.56
C SER A 129 -2.90 0.73 -23.75
N VAL A 130 -3.25 0.53 -22.48
CA VAL A 130 -3.85 1.56 -21.62
C VAL A 130 -3.11 1.74 -20.30
N ARG A 131 -2.09 0.93 -20.01
CA ARG A 131 -1.37 0.93 -18.73
C ARG A 131 -0.78 2.29 -18.37
N GLU A 132 -0.22 2.99 -19.36
CA GLU A 132 0.38 4.32 -19.20
C GLU A 132 -0.64 5.39 -18.83
N LYS A 133 -1.93 5.18 -19.15
CA LYS A 133 -3.01 6.11 -18.77
C LYS A 133 -3.26 6.11 -17.26
N TYR A 134 -2.88 5.05 -16.55
CA TYR A 134 -3.02 4.95 -15.10
C TYR A 134 -1.74 5.46 -14.39
N SER A 135 -1.55 6.78 -14.45
CA SER A 135 -0.39 7.48 -13.90
C SER A 135 -0.73 8.21 -12.59
N LEU A 136 -0.56 7.52 -11.45
CA LEU A 136 -0.78 8.12 -10.12
C LEU A 136 0.41 8.96 -9.64
N TYR A 137 1.62 8.59 -10.07
CA TYR A 137 2.89 9.22 -9.72
C TYR A 137 3.92 8.94 -10.80
N ASP A 138 4.93 9.81 -10.90
CA ASP A 138 5.99 9.66 -11.89
C ASP A 138 6.90 8.47 -11.57
N GLY A 139 7.50 7.88 -12.62
CA GLY A 139 8.45 6.78 -12.46
C GLY A 139 7.83 5.48 -11.94
N LYS A 140 6.48 5.36 -12.00
CA LYS A 140 5.80 4.12 -11.66
C LYS A 140 6.40 2.97 -12.46
N ILE A 141 6.95 1.99 -11.75
CA ILE A 141 7.51 0.82 -12.42
C ILE A 141 6.41 0.11 -13.19
N CYS A 142 6.55 0.16 -14.51
CA CYS A 142 5.82 -0.66 -15.47
C CYS A 142 6.77 -1.75 -15.95
N THR A 143 7.46 -2.41 -15.02
CA THR A 143 8.28 -3.56 -15.37
C THR A 143 7.37 -4.54 -16.11
N GLY A 144 7.80 -5.03 -17.28
CA GLY A 144 7.10 -6.13 -17.97
C GLY A 144 6.81 -7.31 -17.04
N ASP A 145 7.58 -7.39 -15.95
CA ASP A 145 7.45 -8.27 -14.78
C ASP A 145 6.11 -8.20 -14.03
N GLU A 146 5.28 -7.18 -14.25
CA GLU A 146 4.02 -6.98 -13.52
C GLU A 146 2.76 -7.36 -14.30
N ALA A 147 2.85 -7.65 -15.59
CA ALA A 147 1.74 -8.27 -16.32
C ALA A 147 1.52 -9.69 -15.78
N ALA A 148 0.30 -10.23 -15.87
CA ALA A 148 0.03 -11.65 -15.59
C ALA A 148 1.03 -12.59 -16.30
N GLU A 149 1.52 -12.15 -17.46
CA GLU A 149 2.55 -12.77 -18.31
C GLU A 149 3.90 -12.98 -17.60
N CYS A 150 4.17 -12.34 -16.46
CA CYS A 150 5.41 -12.48 -15.69
C CYS A 150 5.18 -12.76 -14.20
N ARG A 151 4.12 -13.53 -13.85
CA ARG A 151 3.97 -14.15 -12.51
C ARG A 151 5.29 -14.70 -11.98
N TYR A 152 6.07 -15.34 -12.86
CA TYR A 152 7.36 -15.94 -12.55
C TYR A 152 8.37 -14.92 -11.99
N CYS A 153 8.40 -13.68 -12.50
CA CYS A 153 9.29 -12.64 -12.01
C CYS A 153 8.96 -12.24 -10.57
N ILE A 154 7.68 -12.01 -10.27
CA ILE A 154 7.23 -11.70 -8.91
C ILE A 154 7.48 -12.88 -7.97
N GLU A 155 7.19 -14.10 -8.41
CA GLU A 155 7.44 -15.32 -7.63
C GLU A 155 8.93 -15.49 -7.29
N ASN A 156 9.82 -15.27 -8.26
CA ASN A 156 11.26 -15.33 -8.03
C ASN A 156 11.76 -14.26 -7.05
N ARG A 157 11.20 -13.05 -7.12
CA ARG A 157 11.52 -11.98 -6.17
C ARG A 157 11.05 -12.30 -4.75
N ILE A 158 9.88 -12.92 -4.62
CA ILE A 158 9.38 -13.41 -3.32
C ILE A 158 10.29 -14.51 -2.77
N LYS A 159 10.67 -15.48 -3.62
CA LYS A 159 11.60 -16.56 -3.25
C LYS A 159 12.99 -16.03 -2.87
N SER A 160 13.54 -15.09 -3.63
CA SER A 160 14.85 -14.49 -3.34
C SER A 160 14.85 -13.65 -2.07
N ALA A 161 13.69 -13.09 -1.68
CA ALA A 161 13.51 -12.43 -0.39
C ALA A 161 13.43 -13.41 0.80
N GLY A 162 13.33 -14.72 0.55
CA GLY A 162 13.23 -15.78 1.57
C GLY A 162 11.81 -16.23 1.90
N PHE A 163 10.84 -15.94 1.03
CA PHE A 163 9.42 -16.23 1.27
C PHE A 163 8.84 -17.16 0.20
N GLN A 164 7.64 -17.67 0.45
CA GLN A 164 6.91 -18.53 -0.49
C GLN A 164 5.65 -17.82 -0.97
N LEU A 165 5.29 -18.08 -2.23
CA LEU A 165 4.08 -17.53 -2.82
C LEU A 165 2.87 -18.39 -2.41
N ASP A 166 1.86 -17.75 -1.81
CA ASP A 166 0.52 -18.32 -1.66
C ASP A 166 -0.40 -17.75 -2.75
N ILE A 167 -1.07 -18.65 -3.47
CA ILE A 167 -2.04 -18.31 -4.54
C ILE A 167 -3.48 -18.65 -4.15
N THR A 168 -3.74 -18.93 -2.89
CA THR A 168 -5.11 -19.02 -2.37
C THR A 168 -5.79 -17.65 -2.43
N ARG A 169 -7.06 -17.61 -2.02
CA ARG A 169 -7.82 -16.36 -1.96
C ARG A 169 -7.17 -15.30 -1.06
N GLY A 170 -6.41 -15.70 -0.04
CA GLY A 170 -5.67 -14.79 0.83
C GLY A 170 -6.56 -13.88 1.69
N ASP A 171 -7.73 -14.37 2.12
CA ASP A 171 -8.60 -13.63 3.05
C ASP A 171 -7.88 -13.41 4.39
N ASN A 172 -8.21 -12.31 5.08
CA ASN A 172 -7.68 -12.02 6.41
C ASN A 172 -8.14 -13.09 7.42
N LEU A 173 -7.23 -13.52 8.29
CA LEU A 173 -7.48 -14.60 9.26
C LEU A 173 -8.64 -14.32 10.22
N ASP A 174 -8.86 -13.06 10.57
CA ASP A 174 -9.90 -12.64 11.51
C ASP A 174 -11.24 -12.35 10.81
N TRP A 175 -11.29 -12.47 9.48
CA TRP A 175 -12.52 -12.22 8.73
C TRP A 175 -13.41 -13.47 8.67
N ILE A 176 -14.64 -13.31 9.16
CA ILE A 176 -15.69 -14.33 9.08
C ILE A 176 -16.78 -13.80 8.16
N ARG A 177 -17.05 -14.53 7.07
CA ARG A 177 -18.20 -14.23 6.20
C ARG A 177 -19.48 -14.47 6.99
N LYS A 178 -20.22 -13.41 7.30
CA LYS A 178 -21.59 -13.54 7.81
C LYS A 178 -22.42 -14.26 6.74
N GLN A 179 -22.99 -15.42 7.10
CA GLN A 179 -23.92 -16.18 6.26
C GLN A 179 -25.26 -15.47 6.19
#